data_AF-A0A410X0C4-F1
#
_entry.id   AF-A0A410X0C4-F1
#
_cell.length_a   1.000
_cell.length_b   1.000
_cell.length_c   1.000
_cell.angle_alpha   90.00
_cell.angle_beta   90.00
_cell.angle_gamma   90.00
#
_symmetry.space_group_name_H-M   'P 1'
#
loop_
_entity.id
_entity.type
_entity.pdbx_description
1 polymer ?
#
loop_
_entity_poly.entity_id
_entity_poly.type
_entity_poly.pdbx_seq_one_letter_code
_entity_poly.pdbx_strand_id
1 'polypeptide(L)' 'MARLKFEMWKDGDGNIMSRFTDGKGRSTDSYWCGPPESIDHVGPEYLPQRHRHPNVRGGRHIEFIKRQYKIEVAKVRV' A
#
# COMPACT_ATOMS: atom_id res chain seq x y z
N MET A 1 -6.58 18.04 -8.63
CA MET A 1 -6.82 16.69 -8.05
C MET A 1 -5.48 16.13 -7.62
N ALA A 2 -5.38 15.53 -6.43
CA ALA A 2 -4.14 14.89 -6.00
C ALA A 2 -3.91 13.64 -6.86
N ARG A 3 -2.64 13.31 -7.16
CA ARG A 3 -2.29 12.07 -7.86
C ARG A 3 -2.28 10.94 -6.84
N LEU A 4 -2.72 9.74 -7.25
CA LEU A 4 -2.57 8.54 -6.43
C LEU A 4 -1.09 8.34 -6.08
N LYS A 5 -0.81 8.04 -4.81
CA LYS A 5 0.55 7.79 -4.31
C LYS A 5 0.53 6.56 -3.42
N PHE A 6 1.53 5.70 -3.59
CA PHE A 6 1.77 4.55 -2.73
C PHE A 6 3.27 4.50 -2.44
N GLU A 7 3.63 4.43 -1.17
CA GLU A 7 5.02 4.46 -0.70
C GLU A 7 5.21 3.40 0.37
N MET A 8 6.41 2.82 0.45
CA MET A 8 6.81 1.95 1.55
C MET A 8 8.12 2.43 2.17
N TRP A 9 8.27 2.24 3.48
CA TRP A 9 9.50 2.56 4.22
C TRP A 9 9.71 1.60 5.38
N LYS A 10 10.96 1.51 5.87
CA LYS A 10 11.28 0.88 7.16
C LYS A 10 11.12 1.91 8.27
N ASP A 11 10.41 1.59 9.35
CA ASP A 11 10.39 2.42 10.56
C ASP A 11 11.67 2.22 11.41
N GLY A 12 11.75 2.90 12.55
CA GLY A 12 12.91 2.84 13.45
C GLY A 12 13.14 1.45 14.07
N ASP A 13 12.12 0.60 14.09
CA ASP A 13 12.16 -0.76 14.64
C ASP A 13 12.39 -1.81 13.54
N GLY A 14 12.62 -1.37 12.30
CA GLY A 14 12.85 -2.24 11.14
C GLY A 14 11.56 -2.83 10.54
N ASN A 15 10.39 -2.41 11.01
CA ASN A 15 9.13 -2.83 10.42
C ASN A 15 8.88 -2.13 9.09
N ILE A 16 8.19 -2.81 8.18
CA ILE A 16 7.83 -2.21 6.90
C ILE A 16 6.45 -1.59 7.01
N MET A 17 6.39 -0.30 6.69
CA MET A 17 5.18 0.50 6.65
C MET A 17 4.83 0.83 5.19
N SER A 18 3.55 1.06 4.92
CA SER A 18 3.08 1.63 3.65
C SER A 18 2.11 2.76 3.87
N ARG A 19 2.08 3.73 2.94
CA ARG A 19 1.12 4.83 2.90
C ARG A 19 0.43 4.87 1.55
N PHE A 20 -0.89 4.94 1.54
CA PHE A 20 -1.67 5.17 0.33
C PHE A 20 -2.40 6.52 0.40
N THR A 21 -2.09 7.42 -0.54
CA THR A 21 -2.77 8.70 -0.73
C THR A 21 -3.73 8.61 -1.92
N ASP A 22 -5.01 8.88 -1.68
CA ASP A 22 -6.05 8.84 -2.71
C ASP A 22 -6.08 10.13 -3.56
N GLY A 23 -6.93 10.15 -4.60
CA GLY A 23 -7.05 11.30 -5.50
C GLY A 23 -7.64 12.57 -4.86
N LYS A 24 -8.15 12.45 -3.63
CA LYS A 24 -8.66 13.55 -2.80
C LYS A 24 -7.62 14.02 -1.78
N GLY A 25 -6.42 13.45 -1.78
CA GLY A 25 -5.33 13.79 -0.86
C GLY A 25 -5.44 13.14 0.53
N ARG A 26 -6.36 12.16 0.72
CA ARG A 26 -6.46 11.44 2.00
C ARG A 26 -5.44 10.32 2.04
N SER A 27 -4.65 10.27 3.10
CA SER A 27 -3.63 9.25 3.31
C SER A 27 -4.05 8.26 4.39
N THR A 28 -3.69 6.99 4.23
CA THR A 28 -3.79 5.96 5.27
C THR A 28 -2.52 5.14 5.31
N ASP A 29 -2.18 4.64 6.49
CA ASP A 29 -0.98 3.86 6.73
C ASP A 29 -1.32 2.40 7.08
N SER A 30 -0.46 1.47 6.64
CA SER A 30 -0.54 0.05 6.93
C SER A 30 0.81 -0.47 7.39
N TYR A 31 0.77 -1.42 8.32
CA TYR A 31 1.92 -2.17 8.80
C TYR A 31 2.07 -3.52 8.07
N TRP A 32 3.31 -3.96 7.87
CA TRP A 32 3.65 -5.24 7.24
C TRP A 32 4.72 -5.99 8.03
N CYS A 33 4.34 -7.13 8.61
CA CYS A 33 5.29 -8.11 9.15
C CYS A 33 5.75 -9.01 8.00
N GLY A 34 6.97 -8.80 7.51
CA GLY A 34 7.52 -9.62 6.41
C GLY A 34 6.69 -9.57 5.13
N PRO A 35 6.48 -8.40 4.50
CA PRO A 35 5.67 -8.26 3.29
C PRO A 35 6.14 -9.25 2.19
N PRO A 36 5.22 -9.93 1.49
CA PRO A 36 5.55 -10.72 0.31
C PRO A 36 6.04 -9.80 -0.81
N GLU A 37 6.71 -10.36 -1.83
CA GLU A 37 7.18 -9.61 -3.01
C GLU A 37 6.03 -9.04 -3.86
N SER A 38 4.85 -9.64 -3.75
CA SER A 38 3.64 -9.15 -4.39
C SER A 38 2.39 -9.48 -3.59
N ILE A 39 1.35 -8.70 -3.82
CA ILE A 39 0.01 -8.91 -3.28
C ILE A 39 -1.00 -9.16 -4.41
N ASP A 40 -0.56 -9.63 -5.57
CA ASP A 40 -1.46 -9.82 -6.72
C ASP A 40 -2.55 -10.87 -6.45
N HIS A 41 -2.22 -11.85 -5.61
CA HIS A 41 -3.11 -12.93 -5.19
C HIS A 41 -4.27 -12.46 -4.29
N VAL A 42 -4.18 -11.28 -3.67
CA VAL A 42 -5.20 -10.82 -2.73
C VAL A 42 -6.46 -10.37 -3.44
N GLY A 43 -7.61 -10.73 -2.87
CA GLY A 43 -8.92 -10.29 -3.33
C GLY A 43 -9.13 -8.77 -3.18
N PRO A 44 -10.15 -8.21 -3.86
CA PRO A 44 -10.46 -6.79 -3.81
C PRO A 44 -10.82 -6.27 -2.41
N GLU A 45 -11.23 -7.15 -1.50
CA GLU A 45 -11.57 -6.88 -0.11
C GLU A 45 -10.36 -6.69 0.79
N TYR A 46 -9.16 -7.09 0.37
CA TYR A 46 -7.96 -7.07 1.22
C TYR A 46 -7.46 -5.65 1.53
N LEU A 47 -7.29 -4.82 0.50
CA LEU A 47 -6.76 -3.46 0.67
C LEU A 47 -7.70 -2.50 1.41
N PRO A 48 -9.03 -2.53 1.21
CA PRO A 48 -9.97 -1.67 1.94
C PRO A 48 -10.14 -1.99 3.43
N GLN A 49 -9.51 -3.04 3.96
CA GLN A 49 -9.64 -3.40 5.38
C GLN A 49 -9.14 -2.28 6.29
N ARG A 50 -9.73 -2.19 7.49
CA ARG A 50 -9.45 -1.12 8.46
C ARG A 50 -7.97 -0.99 8.85
N HIS A 51 -7.25 -2.12 8.88
CA HIS A 51 -5.83 -2.18 9.24
C HIS A 51 -4.88 -2.11 8.02
N ARG A 52 -5.43 -2.00 6.81
CA ARG A 52 -4.69 -1.82 5.56
C ARG A 52 -4.87 -0.39 5.08
N HIS A 53 -5.71 -0.16 4.07
CA HIS A 53 -5.93 1.15 3.47
C HIS A 53 -7.45 1.41 3.29
N PRO A 54 -8.17 1.85 4.34
CA PRO A 54 -9.64 2.04 4.29
C PRO A 54 -10.13 3.18 3.37
N ASN A 55 -9.21 3.96 2.81
CA ASN A 55 -9.47 4.94 1.74
C ASN A 55 -9.42 4.32 0.33
N VAL A 56 -9.16 3.02 0.18
CA VAL A 56 -9.31 2.28 -1.08
C VAL A 56 -10.80 2.07 -1.37
N ARG A 57 -11.28 2.51 -2.54
CA ARG A 57 -12.72 2.54 -2.87
C ARG A 57 -13.09 1.90 -4.22
N GLY A 58 -12.16 1.20 -4.88
CA GLY A 58 -12.47 0.52 -6.13
C GLY A 58 -11.25 -0.07 -6.86
N GLY A 59 -11.52 -0.75 -7.98
CA GLY A 59 -10.54 -1.50 -8.77
C GLY A 59 -9.33 -0.67 -9.19
N ARG A 60 -9.52 0.57 -9.62
CA ARG A 60 -8.41 1.47 -9.99
C ARG A 60 -7.41 1.73 -8.86
N HIS A 61 -7.88 1.86 -7.62
CA HIS A 61 -6.98 2.02 -6.47
C HIS A 61 -6.24 0.72 -6.20
N ILE A 62 -6.94 -0.41 -6.27
CA ILE A 62 -6.37 -1.75 -6.04
C ILE A 62 -5.26 -2.04 -7.05
N GLU A 63 -5.54 -1.87 -8.35
CA GLU A 63 -4.56 -2.09 -9.42
C GLU A 63 -3.35 -1.16 -9.30
N PHE A 64 -3.59 0.12 -8.98
CA PHE A 64 -2.51 1.08 -8.75
C PHE A 64 -1.61 0.63 -7.59
N ILE A 65 -2.21 0.26 -6.44
CA ILE A 65 -1.47 -0.19 -5.27
C ILE A 65 -0.71 -1.48 -5.58
N LYS A 66 -1.34 -2.49 -6.20
CA LYS A 66 -0.67 -3.74 -6.59
C LYS A 66 0.57 -3.48 -7.46
N ARG A 67 0.46 -2.58 -8.44
CA ARG A 67 1.57 -2.19 -9.31
C ARG A 67 2.68 -1.46 -8.54
N GLN A 68 2.35 -0.50 -7.70
CA GLN A 68 3.35 0.28 -6.95
C GLN A 68 3.98 -0.54 -5.82
N TYR A 69 3.22 -1.41 -5.18
CA TYR A 69 3.69 -2.28 -4.12
C TYR A 69 4.91 -3.09 -4.55
N LYS A 70 4.89 -3.71 -5.74
CA LYS A 70 6.05 -4.47 -6.25
C LYS A 70 7.31 -3.63 -6.36
N ILE A 71 7.16 -2.35 -6.73
CA ILE A 71 8.28 -1.42 -6.89
C ILE A 71 8.78 -0.98 -5.51
N GLU A 72 7.88 -0.60 -4.63
CA GLU A 72 8.22 -0.07 -3.30
C GLU A 72 8.77 -1.15 -2.36
N VAL A 73 8.18 -2.36 -2.39
CA VAL A 73 8.65 -3.48 -1.55
C VAL A 73 10.08 -3.90 -1.93
N ALA A 74 10.42 -3.84 -3.23
CA ALA A 74 11.77 -4.13 -3.71
C ALA A 74 12.78 -3.08 -3.19
N LYS A 75 12.40 -1.81 -3.08
CA LYS A 75 13.28 -0.76 -2.54
C LYS A 75 13.58 -0.94 -1.06
N VAL A 76 12.58 -1.33 -0.28
CA VAL A 76 12.73 -1.44 1.18
C VAL A 76 13.31 -2.77 1.64
N ARG A 77 13.27 -3.81 0.80
CA ARG A 77 13.86 -5.13 1.11
C ARG A 77 15.36 -5.22 0.90
N VAL A 78 15.94 -4.28 0.15
CA VAL A 78 17.40 -4.13 -0.02
C VAL A 78 18.05 -3.66 1.30
#